data_AF-A0ABC8R5P2-F1
#
_entry.id   AF-A0ABC8R5P2-F1
#
_cell.length_a   1.000
_cell.length_b   1.000
_cell.length_c   1.000
_cell.angle_alpha   90.00
_cell.angle_beta   90.00
_cell.angle_gamma   90.00
#
_symmetry.space_group_name_H-M   'P 1'
#
loop_
_entity.id
_entity.type
_entity.pdbx_description
1 polymer ?
#
loop_
_entity_poly.entity_id
_entity_poly.type
_entity_poly.pdbx_seq_one_letter_code
_entity_poly.pdbx_strand_id
1 'polypeptide(L)'
;MSEQFNQEVALSGKIPTGHFNAAFELTGCWQKEAANTKSLAFDGSFITLYSIILEKTQVALCDHIKEAVPSSWDPAALAKFIEKFGTHVIVGVKMGGKDVVYVKQQHSSSLEPADVQKRLKDMADKRFSDVS
;
A
#
# COMPACT_ATOMS: atom_id res chain seq x y z
N MET A 1 6.38 -10.30 -1.45
CA MET A 1 6.30 -8.95 -0.85
C MET A 1 5.06 -8.18 -1.33
N SER A 2 4.84 -7.98 -2.65
CA SER A 2 3.61 -7.30 -3.11
C SER A 2 2.32 -7.96 -2.62
N GLU A 3 2.26 -9.29 -2.63
CA GLU A 3 1.12 -10.06 -2.11
C GLU A 3 0.90 -9.84 -0.60
N GLN A 4 1.98 -9.69 0.19
CA GLN A 4 1.87 -9.38 1.61
C GLN A 4 1.24 -7.99 1.82
N PHE A 5 1.69 -6.98 1.08
CA PHE A 5 1.09 -5.63 1.13
C PHE A 5 -0.38 -5.65 0.71
N ASN A 6 -0.75 -6.46 -0.27
CA ASN A 6 -2.14 -6.60 -0.70
C ASN A 6 -3.00 -7.22 0.40
N GLN A 7 -2.50 -8.28 1.05
CA GLN A 7 -3.20 -8.93 2.16
C GLN A 7 -3.40 -7.99 3.36
N GLU A 8 -2.44 -7.09 3.64
CA GLU A 8 -2.57 -6.08 4.69
C GLU A 8 -3.75 -5.13 4.48
N VAL A 9 -4.15 -4.90 3.23
CA VAL A 9 -5.33 -4.09 2.86
C VAL A 9 -6.51 -4.94 2.37
N ALA A 10 -6.54 -6.23 2.74
CA ALA A 10 -7.58 -7.19 2.40
C ALA A 10 -7.84 -7.37 0.89
N LEU A 11 -6.82 -7.14 0.05
CA LEU A 11 -6.85 -7.41 -1.38
C LEU A 11 -6.17 -8.76 -1.68
N SER A 12 -6.69 -9.47 -2.68
CA SER A 12 -6.10 -10.72 -3.17
C SER A 12 -5.32 -10.52 -4.46
N GLY A 13 -4.37 -11.43 -4.72
CA GLY A 13 -3.62 -11.47 -5.97
C GLY A 13 -2.24 -10.80 -5.92
N LYS A 14 -1.56 -10.83 -7.07
CA LYS A 14 -0.12 -10.53 -7.19
C LYS A 14 0.19 -9.13 -7.73
N ILE A 15 -0.82 -8.42 -8.25
CA ILE A 15 -0.63 -7.08 -8.82
C ILE A 15 -0.28 -6.11 -7.69
N PRO A 16 0.86 -5.39 -7.77
CA PRO A 16 1.26 -4.46 -6.73
C PRO A 16 0.25 -3.33 -6.54
N THR A 17 -0.13 -3.07 -5.30
CA THR A 17 -0.95 -1.91 -4.95
C THR A 17 -0.16 -0.60 -5.04
N GLY A 18 -0.87 0.52 -5.14
CA GLY A 18 -0.26 1.85 -5.01
C GLY A 18 0.48 2.02 -3.68
N HIS A 19 0.01 1.39 -2.60
CA HIS A 19 0.70 1.40 -1.31
C HIS A 19 2.09 0.77 -1.39
N PHE A 20 2.21 -0.43 -1.99
CA PHE A 20 3.49 -1.08 -2.22
C PHE A 20 4.41 -0.24 -3.12
N ASN A 21 3.86 0.31 -4.20
CA ASN A 21 4.64 1.14 -5.12
C ASN A 21 5.19 2.40 -4.43
N ALA A 22 4.38 3.07 -3.61
CA ALA A 22 4.82 4.23 -2.84
C ALA A 22 5.90 3.87 -1.82
N ALA A 23 5.77 2.72 -1.14
CA ALA A 23 6.72 2.26 -0.13
C ALA A 23 8.15 2.07 -0.68
N PHE A 24 8.29 1.65 -1.95
CA PHE A 24 9.58 1.41 -2.60
C PHE A 24 9.89 2.39 -3.73
N GLU A 25 9.16 3.51 -3.82
CA GLU A 25 9.32 4.53 -4.86
C GLU A 25 9.30 3.94 -6.28
N LEU A 26 8.34 3.05 -6.56
CA LEU A 26 8.11 2.45 -7.87
C LEU A 26 7.10 3.31 -8.64
N THR A 27 7.59 4.34 -9.33
CA THR A 27 6.75 5.31 -10.06
C THR A 27 6.51 4.94 -11.53
N GLY A 28 7.31 4.01 -12.05
CA GLY A 28 7.24 3.56 -13.44
C GLY A 28 6.34 2.35 -13.68
N CYS A 29 6.47 1.78 -14.88
CA CYS A 29 5.85 0.51 -15.26
C CYS A 29 6.43 -0.62 -14.39
N TRP A 30 5.55 -1.35 -13.69
CA TRP A 30 5.96 -2.32 -12.67
C TRP A 30 6.89 -3.41 -13.22
N GLN A 31 6.73 -3.83 -14.48
CA GLN A 31 7.61 -4.82 -15.13
C GLN A 31 9.04 -4.31 -15.26
N LYS A 32 9.22 -3.04 -15.64
CA LYS A 32 10.55 -2.43 -15.82
C LYS A 32 11.23 -2.20 -14.47
N GLU A 33 10.48 -1.71 -13.49
CA GLU A 33 10.97 -1.50 -12.14
C GLU A 33 11.38 -2.81 -11.47
N ALA A 34 10.61 -3.88 -11.67
CA ALA A 34 10.95 -5.22 -11.17
C ALA A 34 12.28 -5.73 -11.77
N ALA A 35 12.51 -5.50 -13.07
CA ALA A 35 13.77 -5.90 -13.72
C ALA A 35 14.99 -5.12 -13.19
N ASN A 36 14.81 -3.85 -12.82
CA ASN A 36 15.87 -2.99 -12.29
C ASN A 36 16.07 -3.11 -10.76
N THR A 37 15.30 -3.96 -10.09
CA THR A 37 15.35 -4.14 -8.63
C THR A 37 15.97 -5.50 -8.30
N LYS A 38 17.06 -5.50 -7.53
CA LYS A 38 17.73 -6.72 -7.04
C LYS A 38 16.96 -7.34 -5.89
N SER A 39 16.62 -6.52 -4.90
CA SER A 39 15.90 -6.96 -3.70
C SER A 39 15.15 -5.78 -3.08
N LEU A 40 14.12 -6.12 -2.30
CA LEU A 40 13.35 -5.19 -1.49
C LEU A 40 13.39 -5.70 -0.06
N ALA A 41 13.51 -4.79 0.90
CA ALA A 41 13.48 -5.11 2.32
C ALA A 41 12.86 -3.93 3.08
N PHE A 42 12.26 -4.20 4.23
CA PHE A 42 11.77 -3.15 5.11
C PHE A 42 11.80 -3.62 6.55
N ASP A 43 11.86 -2.67 7.46
CA ASP A 43 11.74 -2.89 8.90
C ASP A 43 10.98 -1.72 9.51
N GLY A 44 10.20 -1.96 10.55
CA GLY A 44 9.35 -0.93 11.12
C GLY A 44 8.61 -1.33 12.38
N SER A 45 8.20 -0.31 13.13
CA SER A 45 7.33 -0.43 14.29
C SER A 45 5.89 -0.09 13.90
N PHE A 46 4.96 -0.95 14.27
CA PHE A 46 3.53 -0.82 13.97
C PHE A 46 2.73 -0.91 15.25
N ILE A 47 2.01 0.16 15.58
CA ILE A 47 1.13 0.22 16.75
C ILE A 47 -0.29 0.39 16.24
N THR A 48 -1.16 -0.57 16.57
CA THR A 48 -2.61 -0.45 16.36
C THR A 48 -3.26 -0.10 17.69
N LEU A 49 -3.92 1.05 17.76
CA LEU A 49 -4.65 1.50 18.95
C LEU A 49 -6.08 0.97 18.95
N TYR A 50 -6.76 1.05 17.81
CA TYR A 50 -8.10 0.50 17.62
C TYR A 50 -8.35 0.18 16.15
N SER A 51 -9.35 -0.66 15.90
CA SER A 51 -9.78 -1.03 14.56
C SER A 51 -11.27 -0.77 14.43
N ILE A 52 -11.67 -0.17 13.32
CA ILE A 52 -13.07 0.01 12.94
C ILE A 52 -13.30 -0.85 11.70
N ILE A 53 -14.30 -1.71 11.72
CA ILE A 53 -14.68 -2.55 10.59
C ILE A 53 -16.16 -2.30 10.32
N LEU A 54 -16.46 -2.08 9.05
CA LEU A 54 -17.82 -1.90 8.57
C LEU A 54 -18.48 -3.28 8.45
N GLU A 55 -19.58 -3.48 9.15
CA GLU A 55 -20.32 -4.74 9.07
C GLU A 55 -21.07 -4.82 7.73
N LYS A 56 -20.82 -5.88 6.95
CA LYS A 56 -21.26 -6.00 5.55
C LYS A 56 -22.79 -5.88 5.35
N THR A 57 -23.57 -6.01 6.41
CA THR A 57 -25.04 -6.09 6.36
C THR A 57 -25.75 -4.73 6.46
N GLN A 58 -25.06 -3.63 6.79
CA GLN A 58 -25.70 -2.34 7.10
C GLN A 58 -25.23 -1.15 6.25
N VAL A 59 -24.71 -1.39 5.04
CA VAL A 59 -24.15 -0.32 4.21
C VAL A 59 -25.21 0.27 3.27
N ALA A 60 -25.49 1.56 3.42
CA ALA A 60 -26.30 2.32 2.48
C ALA A 60 -25.44 3.39 1.80
N LEU A 61 -25.57 3.54 0.48
CA LEU A 61 -24.96 4.66 -0.23
C LEU A 61 -25.65 5.97 0.21
N CYS A 62 -24.87 7.03 0.40
CA CYS A 62 -25.41 8.37 0.58
C CYS A 62 -26.16 8.80 -0.69
N ASP A 63 -27.21 9.61 -0.53
CA ASP A 63 -28.10 9.96 -1.66
C ASP A 63 -27.36 10.68 -2.79
N HIS A 64 -26.43 11.57 -2.45
CA HIS A 64 -25.59 12.25 -3.45
C HIS A 64 -24.69 11.30 -4.27
N ILE A 65 -24.35 10.12 -3.74
CA ILE A 65 -23.60 9.10 -4.48
C ILE A 65 -24.56 8.37 -5.42
N LYS A 66 -25.73 7.96 -4.91
CA LYS A 66 -26.77 7.30 -5.72
C LYS A 66 -27.17 8.14 -6.92
N GLU A 67 -27.41 9.44 -6.71
CA GLU A 67 -27.79 10.40 -7.75
C GLU A 67 -26.68 10.59 -8.80
N ALA A 68 -25.42 10.41 -8.41
CA ALA A 68 -24.29 10.56 -9.33
C ALA A 68 -24.02 9.31 -10.17
N VAL A 69 -24.61 8.15 -9.83
CA VAL A 69 -24.47 6.93 -10.63
C VAL A 69 -25.23 7.12 -11.95
N PRO A 70 -24.58 6.93 -13.12
CA PRO A 70 -25.26 7.02 -14.40
C PRO A 70 -26.41 6.00 -14.49
N SER A 71 -27.60 6.46 -14.93
CA SER A 71 -28.80 5.62 -15.07
C SER A 71 -28.76 4.68 -16.28
N SER A 72 -27.78 4.85 -17.16
CA SER A 72 -27.56 4.03 -18.34
C SER A 72 -26.06 3.87 -18.61
N TRP A 73 -25.72 2.97 -19.53
CA TRP A 73 -24.33 2.75 -19.92
C TRP A 73 -23.80 3.92 -20.75
N ASP A 74 -22.98 4.76 -20.12
CA ASP A 74 -22.20 5.82 -20.76
C ASP A 74 -20.74 5.75 -20.26
N PRO A 75 -19.78 5.32 -21.10
CA PRO A 75 -18.38 5.24 -20.72
C PRO A 75 -17.79 6.55 -20.18
N ALA A 76 -18.19 7.70 -20.73
CA ALA A 76 -17.66 8.99 -20.30
C ALA A 76 -18.20 9.40 -18.92
N ALA A 77 -19.49 9.17 -18.67
CA ALA A 77 -20.09 9.42 -17.35
C ALA A 77 -19.55 8.46 -16.28
N LEU A 78 -19.33 7.18 -16.62
CA LEU A 78 -18.72 6.20 -15.72
C LEU A 78 -17.28 6.57 -15.37
N ALA A 79 -16.48 7.00 -16.36
CA ALA A 79 -15.13 7.49 -16.12
C ALA A 79 -15.12 8.68 -15.14
N LYS A 80 -16.01 9.67 -15.35
CA LYS A 80 -16.18 10.81 -14.44
C LYS A 80 -16.63 10.38 -13.03
N PHE A 81 -17.49 9.38 -12.91
CA PHE A 81 -17.91 8.84 -11.62
C PHE A 81 -16.71 8.23 -10.89
N ILE A 82 -15.91 7.41 -11.57
CA ILE A 82 -14.70 6.79 -11.01
C ILE A 82 -13.65 7.83 -10.62
N GLU A 83 -13.45 8.86 -11.44
CA GLU A 83 -12.56 9.98 -11.11
C GLU A 83 -13.03 10.73 -9.86
N LYS A 84 -14.34 10.92 -9.70
CA LYS A 84 -14.93 11.66 -8.59
C LYS A 84 -15.00 10.87 -7.28
N PHE A 85 -15.42 9.61 -7.32
CA PHE A 85 -15.69 8.79 -6.14
C PHE A 85 -14.66 7.69 -5.88
N GLY A 86 -13.74 7.46 -6.82
CA GLY A 86 -12.72 6.43 -6.75
C GLY A 86 -13.21 5.06 -7.25
N THR A 87 -12.38 4.05 -7.00
CA THR A 87 -12.59 2.67 -7.48
C THR A 87 -12.91 1.68 -6.36
N HIS A 88 -12.64 2.03 -5.11
CA HIS A 88 -12.74 1.14 -3.95
C HIS A 88 -13.39 1.87 -2.76
N VAL A 89 -14.06 1.11 -1.90
CA VAL A 89 -14.62 1.61 -0.63
C VAL A 89 -13.81 1.05 0.53
N ILE A 90 -13.55 1.88 1.53
CA ILE A 90 -12.87 1.47 2.76
C ILE A 90 -13.88 0.76 3.66
N VAL A 91 -13.72 -0.55 3.84
CA VAL A 91 -14.58 -1.38 4.70
C VAL A 91 -14.00 -1.59 6.10
N GLY A 92 -12.80 -1.12 6.36
CA GLY A 92 -12.19 -1.17 7.67
C GLY A 92 -10.91 -0.37 7.73
N VAL A 93 -10.61 0.17 8.90
CA VAL A 93 -9.40 0.95 9.18
C VAL A 93 -8.78 0.49 10.49
N LYS A 94 -7.44 0.41 10.51
CA LYS A 94 -6.66 0.27 11.72
C LYS A 94 -6.05 1.63 12.04
N MET A 95 -6.37 2.16 13.21
CA MET A 95 -5.92 3.48 13.65
C MET A 95 -4.80 3.32 14.66
N GLY A 96 -3.74 4.11 14.49
CA GLY A 96 -2.54 4.06 15.31
C GLY A 96 -1.37 4.73 14.61
N GLY A 97 -0.17 4.19 14.82
CA GLY A 97 1.06 4.73 14.26
C GLY A 97 1.87 3.65 13.55
N LYS A 98 2.60 4.05 12.52
CA LYS A 98 3.67 3.23 11.95
C LYS A 98 4.88 4.10 11.70
N ASP A 99 6.06 3.56 11.99
CA ASP A 99 7.32 4.12 11.53
C ASP A 99 8.12 3.02 10.85
N VAL A 100 8.45 3.23 9.57
CA VAL A 100 8.96 2.16 8.68
C VAL A 100 10.10 2.70 7.84
N VAL A 101 11.16 1.91 7.74
CA VAL A 101 12.28 2.09 6.82
C VAL A 101 12.11 1.10 5.67
N TYR A 102 12.03 1.61 4.46
CA TYR A 102 11.99 0.81 3.23
C TYR A 102 13.34 0.89 2.52
N VAL A 103 13.80 -0.24 1.99
CA VAL A 103 15.03 -0.35 1.22
C VAL A 103 14.71 -0.98 -0.13
N LYS A 104 15.06 -0.26 -1.19
CA LYS A 104 15.07 -0.76 -2.56
C LYS A 104 16.52 -0.92 -3.02
N GLN A 105 16.95 -2.15 -3.26
CA GLN A 105 18.27 -2.43 -3.84
C GLN A 105 18.17 -2.47 -5.36
N GLN A 106 18.92 -1.62 -6.05
CA GLN A 106 19.01 -1.64 -7.51
C GLN A 106 19.80 -2.86 -8.02
N HIS A 107 19.46 -3.33 -9.23
CA HIS A 107 20.11 -4.49 -9.87
C HIS A 107 21.63 -4.33 -10.03
N SER A 108 22.09 -3.11 -10.27
CA SER A 108 23.52 -2.76 -10.37
C SER A 108 24.29 -2.83 -9.05
N SER A 109 23.61 -2.99 -7.92
CA SER A 109 24.25 -3.03 -6.60
C SER A 109 25.07 -4.31 -6.41
N SER A 110 26.35 -4.14 -6.09
CA SER A 110 27.27 -5.23 -5.74
C SER A 110 27.09 -5.73 -4.29
N LEU A 111 26.18 -5.15 -3.50
CA LEU A 111 25.95 -5.59 -2.13
C LEU A 111 25.27 -6.96 -2.12
N GLU A 112 25.71 -7.81 -1.21
CA GLU A 112 25.08 -9.10 -0.97
C GLU A 112 23.83 -8.93 -0.08
N PRO A 113 22.88 -9.88 -0.12
CA PRO A 113 21.66 -9.79 0.68
C PRO A 113 21.92 -9.58 2.18
N ALA A 114 22.97 -10.21 2.71
CA ALA A 114 23.37 -10.07 4.12
C ALA A 114 23.82 -8.64 4.46
N ASP A 115 24.50 -7.94 3.54
CA ASP A 115 24.93 -6.55 3.75
C ASP A 115 23.74 -5.60 3.76
N VAL A 116 22.77 -5.83 2.88
CA VAL A 116 21.53 -5.04 2.82
C VAL A 116 20.72 -5.24 4.09
N GLN A 117 20.59 -6.48 4.54
CA GLN A 117 19.90 -6.80 5.79
C GLN A 117 20.58 -6.17 7.00
N LYS A 118 21.92 -6.23 7.08
CA LYS A 118 22.67 -5.57 8.14
C LYS A 118 22.45 -4.06 8.13
N ARG A 119 22.55 -3.41 6.97
CA ARG A 119 22.32 -1.96 6.84
C ARG A 119 20.90 -1.55 7.24
N LEU A 120 19.89 -2.33 6.82
CA LEU A 120 18.51 -2.10 7.22
C LEU A 120 18.36 -2.20 8.74
N LYS A 121 18.95 -3.24 9.34
CA LYS A 121 18.93 -3.42 10.79
C LYS A 121 19.62 -2.27 11.52
N ASP A 122 20.84 -1.89 11.11
CA ASP A 122 21.57 -0.78 11.73
C ASP A 122 20.78 0.56 11.64
N MET A 123 20.08 0.79 10.52
CA MET A 123 19.19 1.94 10.35
C MET A 123 17.95 1.87 11.22
N ALA A 124 17.31 0.69 11.30
CA ALA A 124 16.13 0.44 12.11
C ALA A 124 16.47 0.58 13.60
N ASP A 125 17.52 -0.07 14.05
CA ASP A 125 18.04 0.03 15.41
C ASP A 125 18.30 1.51 15.75
N LYS A 126 19.02 2.27 14.91
CA LYS A 126 19.24 3.70 15.18
C LYS A 126 17.95 4.54 15.21
N ARG A 127 16.95 4.21 14.39
CA ARG A 127 15.69 4.98 14.29
C ARG A 127 14.72 4.63 15.42
N PHE A 128 14.76 3.39 15.90
CA PHE A 128 13.80 2.84 16.85
C PHE A 128 14.41 2.59 18.24
N SER A 129 15.73 2.68 18.40
CA SER A 129 16.40 2.70 19.70
C SER A 129 16.17 4.07 20.36
N ASP A 130 15.37 4.06 21.41
CA ASP A 130 15.08 5.13 22.38
C ASP A 130 14.09 6.23 21.96
N VAL A 131 12.81 5.95 22.22
CA VAL A 131 11.95 6.85 23.01
C VAL A 131 11.58 6.11 24.29
N SER A 132 12.49 6.12 25.28
CA SER A 132 12.19 5.81 26.69
C SER A 132 12.36 7.07 27.51
#